data_AF-A0A920UAC6-F1
#
_entry.id   AF-A0A920UAC6-F1
#
_cell.length_a   1.000
_cell.length_b   1.000
_cell.length_c   1.000
_cell.angle_alpha   90.00
_cell.angle_beta   90.00
_cell.angle_gamma   90.00
#
_symmetry.space_group_name_H-M   'P 1'
#
loop_
_entity.id
_entity.type
_entity.pdbx_description
1 polymer ?
#
loop_
_entity_poly.entity_id
_entity_poly.type
_entity_poly.pdbx_seq_one_letter_code
_entity_poly.pdbx_strand_id
1 'polypeptide(L)'
;MTVARDPISGRGNLGYNRMLRMDRTRFGFNVNEWRDVGTFWKSREDPDAPFPVALAIGLDPAVMIAAGVKTPVDELFIAGAIRGPGIEVCPATTVDVMFLSMPR
;
A
#
# COMPACT_ATOMS: atom_id res chain seq x y z
N MET A 1 1.01 -4.84 5.88
CA MET A 1 0.84 -3.49 5.34
C MET A 1 0.14 -3.58 4.01
N THR A 2 -0.92 -2.82 3.82
CA THR A 2 -1.61 -2.72 2.54
C THR A 2 -0.80 -1.81 1.63
N VAL A 3 -0.52 -2.27 0.42
CA VAL A 3 0.10 -1.48 -0.63
C VAL A 3 -0.95 -1.26 -1.71
N ALA A 4 -1.21 -0.01 -2.05
CA ALA A 4 -2.17 0.38 -3.06
C ALA A 4 -1.58 1.48 -3.95
N ARG A 5 -2.20 1.67 -5.11
CA ARG A 5 -1.87 2.73 -6.06
C ARG A 5 -3.13 3.52 -6.38
N ASP A 6 -3.04 4.83 -6.36
CA ASP A 6 -4.10 5.70 -6.81
C ASP A 6 -4.33 5.50 -8.32
N PRO A 7 -5.52 5.06 -8.75
CA PRO A 7 -5.81 4.82 -10.16
C PRO A 7 -5.82 6.12 -11.00
N ILE A 8 -5.93 7.29 -10.36
CA ILE A 8 -5.97 8.59 -11.06
C ILE A 8 -4.58 9.20 -11.14
N SER A 9 -3.93 9.45 -10.00
CA SER A 9 -2.63 10.13 -9.98
C SER A 9 -1.42 9.20 -10.12
N GLY A 10 -1.61 7.90 -9.90
CA GLY A 10 -0.53 6.92 -9.86
C GLY A 10 0.29 6.92 -8.57
N ARG A 11 -0.06 7.74 -7.58
CA ARG A 11 0.60 7.81 -6.26
C ARG A 11 0.47 6.48 -5.50
N GLY A 12 1.54 6.02 -4.87
CA GLY A 12 1.48 4.87 -3.97
C GLY A 12 0.82 5.21 -2.63
N ASN A 13 0.34 4.19 -1.94
CA ASN A 13 -0.06 4.28 -0.55
C ASN A 13 0.39 3.06 0.24
N LEU A 14 0.94 3.34 1.43
CA LEU A 14 1.28 2.35 2.44
C LEU A 14 0.37 2.49 3.67
N GLY A 15 -0.54 1.53 3.83
CA GLY A 15 -1.58 1.55 4.84
C GLY A 15 -1.44 0.49 5.92
N TYR A 16 -1.67 0.90 7.18
CA TYR A 16 -1.91 -0.05 8.27
C TYR A 16 -3.36 -0.52 8.26
N ASN A 17 -3.57 -1.77 7.83
CA ASN A 17 -4.84 -2.47 7.98
C ASN A 17 -4.62 -3.82 8.67
N ARG A 18 -5.36 -4.06 9.75
CA ARG A 18 -5.43 -5.38 10.37
C ARG A 18 -6.35 -6.25 9.54
N MET A 19 -5.86 -7.41 9.12
CA MET A 19 -6.60 -8.35 8.28
C MET A 19 -6.88 -9.65 9.05
N LEU A 20 -8.13 -10.08 9.08
CA LEU A 20 -8.55 -11.37 9.60
C LEU A 20 -8.41 -12.43 8.50
N ARG A 21 -7.64 -13.48 8.75
CA ARG A 21 -7.59 -14.65 7.87
C ARG A 21 -8.93 -15.39 7.95
N MET A 22 -9.63 -15.48 6.82
CA MET A 22 -10.90 -16.20 6.71
C MET A 22 -10.70 -17.63 6.21
N ASP A 23 -9.76 -17.84 5.28
CA ASP A 23 -9.35 -19.17 4.83
C ASP A 23 -7.89 -19.20 4.31
N ARG A 24 -7.56 -20.10 3.37
CA ARG A 24 -6.22 -20.20 2.77
C ARG A 24 -5.84 -19.01 1.90
N THR A 25 -6.78 -18.38 1.21
CA THR A 25 -6.52 -17.34 0.19
C THR A 25 -7.40 -16.10 0.36
N ARG A 26 -8.21 -16.03 1.42
CA ARG A 26 -9.11 -14.91 1.71
C ARG A 26 -8.81 -14.31 3.08
N PHE A 27 -8.76 -12.98 3.06
CA PHE A 27 -8.67 -12.13 4.24
C PHE A 27 -9.81 -11.12 4.21
N GLY A 28 -10.35 -10.80 5.38
CA GLY A 28 -11.25 -9.67 5.55
C GLY A 28 -10.56 -8.56 6.32
N PHE A 29 -10.79 -7.31 5.93
CA PHE A 29 -10.35 -6.17 6.70
C PHE A 29 -11.31 -5.01 6.53
N ASN A 30 -11.32 -4.12 7.52
CA ASN A 30 -12.10 -2.91 7.44
C ASN A 30 -11.36 -1.86 6.60
N VAL A 31 -12.04 -1.34 5.59
CA VAL A 31 -11.58 -0.21 4.76
C VAL A 31 -12.25 1.05 5.27
N ASN A 32 -11.47 1.92 5.92
CA ASN A 32 -11.94 3.25 6.29
C ASN A 32 -12.00 4.14 5.05
N GLU A 33 -13.17 4.70 4.76
CA GLU A 33 -13.43 5.45 3.53
C GLU A 33 -12.60 6.74 3.42
N TRP A 34 -12.25 7.33 4.57
CA TRP A 34 -11.45 8.56 4.69
C TRP A 34 -9.93 8.32 4.72
N ARG A 35 -9.48 7.08 4.50
CA ARG A 35 -8.05 6.75 4.32
C ARG A 35 -7.77 6.53 2.84
N ASP A 36 -6.52 6.72 2.43
CA ASP A 36 -6.12 6.68 1.02
C ASP A 36 -6.60 5.43 0.29
N VAL A 37 -6.43 4.23 0.84
CA VAL A 37 -6.94 2.99 0.23
C VAL A 37 -8.46 3.03 -0.05
N GLY A 38 -9.26 3.60 0.87
CA GLY A 38 -10.70 3.75 0.69
C GLY A 38 -11.06 4.84 -0.32
N THR A 39 -10.29 5.93 -0.32
CA THR A 39 -10.43 7.02 -1.29
C THR A 39 -10.10 6.55 -2.71
N PHE A 40 -8.99 5.80 -2.89
CA PHE A 40 -8.56 5.25 -4.17
C PHE A 40 -9.50 4.19 -4.70
N TRP A 41 -10.03 3.35 -3.80
CA TRP A 41 -11.04 2.36 -4.15
C TRP A 41 -12.29 3.02 -4.75
N LYS A 42 -12.77 4.10 -4.13
CA LYS A 42 -13.97 4.85 -4.54
C LYS A 42 -13.76 5.81 -5.71
N SER A 43 -12.52 6.17 -6.06
CA SER A 43 -12.24 7.15 -7.11
C SER A 43 -12.37 6.57 -8.53
N ARG A 44 -12.61 5.27 -8.66
CA ARG A 44 -12.74 4.55 -9.95
C ARG A 44 -14.15 4.68 -10.52
N GLU A 45 -14.25 4.51 -11.84
CA GLU A 45 -15.53 4.52 -12.57
C GLU A 45 -16.49 3.41 -12.11
N ASP A 46 -15.96 2.24 -11.78
CA ASP A 46 -16.69 1.12 -11.19
C ASP A 46 -16.12 0.80 -9.78
N PRO A 47 -16.71 1.37 -8.71
CA PRO A 47 -16.33 1.07 -7.34
C PRO A 47 -16.58 -0.39 -6.92
N ASP A 48 -17.51 -1.09 -7.57
CA ASP A 48 -17.88 -2.47 -7.22
C ASP A 48 -16.89 -3.50 -7.79
N ALA A 49 -16.14 -3.14 -8.84
CA ALA A 49 -15.07 -3.96 -9.38
C ALA A 49 -13.95 -4.21 -8.33
N PRO A 50 -13.25 -5.35 -8.35
CA PRO A 50 -12.12 -5.61 -7.45
C PRO A 50 -11.07 -4.50 -7.48
N PHE A 51 -10.63 -4.03 -6.30
CA PHE A 51 -9.57 -3.02 -6.18
C PHE A 51 -8.20 -3.70 -5.98
N PRO A 52 -7.19 -3.43 -6.82
CA PRO A 52 -5.87 -4.02 -6.68
C PRO A 52 -5.18 -3.58 -5.38
N VAL A 53 -4.79 -4.54 -4.55
CA VAL A 53 -3.97 -4.33 -3.36
C VAL A 53 -2.96 -5.45 -3.19
N ALA A 54 -1.84 -5.16 -2.54
CA ALA A 54 -0.91 -6.17 -2.06
C ALA A 54 -0.79 -6.12 -0.52
N LEU A 55 -0.60 -7.29 0.09
CA LEU A 55 -0.29 -7.40 1.51
C LEU A 55 1.21 -7.66 1.67
N ALA A 56 1.93 -6.67 2.19
CA ALA A 56 3.35 -6.77 2.50
C ALA A 56 3.58 -7.04 3.99
N ILE A 57 4.45 -8.00 4.31
CA ILE A 57 4.75 -8.46 5.69
C ILE A 57 6.27 -8.48 5.86
N GLY A 58 6.76 -8.12 7.05
CA GLY A 58 8.20 -8.12 7.35
C GLY A 58 8.97 -6.99 6.67
N LEU A 59 8.35 -5.81 6.59
CA LEU A 59 8.94 -4.66 5.94
C LEU A 59 10.05 -3.99 6.77
N ASP A 60 10.88 -3.26 6.08
CA ASP A 60 11.88 -2.34 6.61
C ASP A 60 11.28 -1.37 7.67
N PRO A 61 11.93 -1.19 8.84
CA PRO A 61 11.50 -0.24 9.85
C PRO A 61 11.25 1.19 9.35
N ALA A 62 12.06 1.70 8.43
CA ALA A 62 11.88 3.05 7.88
C ALA A 62 10.55 3.16 7.12
N VAL A 63 10.19 2.11 6.37
CA VAL A 63 8.92 2.03 5.66
C VAL A 63 7.75 1.90 6.62
N MET A 64 7.91 1.08 7.67
CA MET A 64 6.89 0.96 8.72
C MET A 64 6.63 2.30 9.43
N ILE A 65 7.68 3.07 9.73
CA ILE A 65 7.52 4.41 10.31
C ILE A 65 6.81 5.36 9.33
N ALA A 66 7.24 5.39 8.07
CA ALA A 66 6.68 6.26 7.05
C ALA A 66 5.18 6.04 6.81
N ALA A 67 4.73 4.78 6.75
CA ALA A 67 3.32 4.41 6.58
C ALA A 67 2.39 4.86 7.73
N GLY A 68 2.96 5.25 8.87
CA GLY A 68 2.21 5.82 9.99
C GLY A 68 1.86 7.30 9.79
N VAL A 69 2.52 7.98 8.86
CA VAL A 69 2.38 9.42 8.64
C VAL A 69 1.16 9.70 7.80
N LYS A 70 0.32 10.65 8.23
CA LYS A 70 -0.79 11.15 7.42
C LYS A 70 -0.27 12.27 6.50
N THR A 71 -0.17 11.99 5.21
CA THR A 71 0.45 12.90 4.23
C THR A 71 -0.21 12.73 2.85
N PRO A 72 -0.23 13.78 1.99
CA PRO A 72 -0.59 13.63 0.58
C PRO A 72 0.58 13.12 -0.30
N VAL A 73 1.74 12.86 0.30
CA VAL A 73 2.94 12.34 -0.38
C VAL A 73 2.99 10.83 -0.26
N ASP A 74 3.52 10.15 -1.28
CA ASP A 74 3.80 8.70 -1.20
C ASP A 74 4.79 8.39 -0.07
N GLU A 75 4.42 7.46 0.81
CA GLU A 75 5.18 7.15 2.02
C GLU A 75 6.57 6.54 1.71
N LEU A 76 6.78 6.01 0.50
CA LEU A 76 8.11 5.56 0.07
C LEU A 76 9.14 6.70 -0.01
N PHE A 77 8.71 7.92 -0.36
CA PHE A 77 9.62 9.08 -0.35
C PHE A 77 10.03 9.45 1.07
N ILE A 78 9.11 9.34 2.04
CA ILE A 78 9.41 9.55 3.46
C ILE A 78 10.37 8.47 3.95
N ALA A 79 10.11 7.21 3.61
CA ALA A 79 10.99 6.10 3.99
C ALA A 79 12.41 6.26 3.41
N GLY A 80 12.53 6.70 2.15
CA GLY A 80 13.81 7.01 1.52
C GLY A 80 14.54 8.15 2.22
N ALA A 81 13.81 9.21 2.61
CA ALA A 81 14.38 10.31 3.38
C ALA A 81 14.88 9.88 4.77
N ILE A 82 14.18 8.96 5.44
CA ILE A 82 14.61 8.38 6.73
C ILE A 82 15.88 7.55 6.55
N ARG A 83 15.93 6.72 5.49
CA ARG A 83 17.08 5.84 5.22
C ARG A 83 18.31 6.60 4.73
N GLY A 84 18.12 7.65 3.93
CA GLY A 84 19.18 8.31 3.16
C GLY A 84 19.11 7.93 1.67
N PRO A 85 19.32 6.66 1.28
CA PRO A 85 19.05 6.21 -0.08
C PRO A 85 17.56 5.96 -0.31
N GLY A 86 17.15 6.04 -1.59
CA GLY A 86 15.81 5.67 -2.01
C GLY A 86 15.49 4.20 -1.71
N ILE A 87 14.20 3.92 -1.50
CA ILE A 87 13.72 2.56 -1.27
C ILE A 87 13.63 1.82 -2.60
N GLU A 88 14.29 0.68 -2.71
CA GLU A 88 14.19 -0.18 -3.89
C GLU A 88 12.80 -0.84 -3.96
N VAL A 89 12.20 -0.80 -5.15
CA VAL A 89 10.89 -1.38 -5.43
C VAL A 89 10.91 -2.18 -6.72
N CYS A 90 10.00 -3.15 -6.82
CA CYS A 90 9.77 -3.95 -8.02
C CYS A 90 8.27 -4.06 -8.30
N PRO A 91 7.84 -4.26 -9.56
CA PRO A 91 6.43 -4.44 -9.87
C PRO A 91 5.90 -5.76 -9.27
N ALA A 92 4.67 -5.73 -8.75
CA ALA A 92 3.98 -6.94 -8.36
C ALA A 92 3.59 -7.79 -9.59
N THR A 93 3.47 -9.10 -9.41
CA THR A 93 3.30 -10.04 -10.53
C THR A 93 1.88 -10.06 -11.10
N THR A 94 0.86 -9.78 -10.28
CA THR A 94 -0.56 -10.01 -10.64
C THR A 94 -1.45 -8.78 -10.50
N VAL A 95 -0.93 -7.68 -9.96
CA VAL A 95 -1.68 -6.44 -9.68
C VAL A 95 -0.78 -5.24 -9.97
N ASP A 96 -1.38 -4.14 -10.41
CA ASP A 96 -0.65 -2.90 -10.75
C ASP A 96 -0.26 -2.10 -9.49
N VAL A 97 0.68 -2.62 -8.72
CA VAL A 97 1.29 -1.95 -7.57
C VAL A 97 2.80 -2.19 -7.54
N MET A 98 3.54 -1.24 -6.99
CA MET A 98 4.98 -1.38 -6.72
C MET A 98 5.17 -2.01 -5.34
N PHE A 99 5.93 -3.11 -5.28
CA PHE A 99 6.26 -3.83 -4.06
C PHE A 99 7.67 -3.46 -3.58
N LEU A 100 7.89 -3.50 -2.27
CA LEU A 100 9.18 -3.24 -1.64
C LEU A 100 10.14 -4.39 -1.92
N SER A 101 11.25 -4.11 -2.62
CA SER A 101 12.27 -5.11 -2.88
C SER A 101 12.90 -5.51 -1.54
N MET A 102 12.81 -6.79 -1.17
CA MET A 102 13.57 -7.28 -0.02
C MET A 102 15.06 -7.22 -0.38
N PRO A 103 15.93 -6.72 0.52
CA PRO A 103 17.36 -6.83 0.29
C PRO A 103 17.72 -8.30 0.09
N ARG A 104 18.49 -8.59 -0.95
CA ARG A 104 19.08 -9.93 -1.14
C ARG A 104 20.05 -10.25 -0.01
#